data_AF-Q4DM52-F1
#
_entry.id   AF-Q4DM52-F1
#
_cell.length_a   1.000
_cell.length_b   1.000
_cell.length_c   1.000
_cell.angle_alpha   90.00
_cell.angle_beta   90.00
_cell.angle_gamma   90.00
#
_symmetry.space_group_name_H-M   'P 1'
#
loop_
_entity.id
_entity.type
_entity.pdbx_description
1 polymer ?
#
loop_
_entity_poly.entity_id
_entity_poly.type
_entity_poly.pdbx_seq_one_letter_code
_entity_poly.pdbx_strand_id
1 'polypeptide(L)'
;MGGSSSREMMNPYAVNTPLIGVCFTSLLFNSVQGGTLRSSNVYNNFILIYMLGFSTGCSTVLQQPIWGAKLGLLASFIFTFGPNVRLLYTQRLFPDYVRYGIGGAYMTYHALQWYREATYFEDAMEDDKNK
;
A
#
# COMPACT_ATOMS: atom_id res chain seq x y z
N MET A 1 3.15 15.11 -19.77
CA MET A 1 2.26 14.02 -20.22
C MET A 1 2.62 12.76 -19.43
N GLY A 2 1.84 12.41 -18.41
CA GLY A 2 1.92 11.08 -17.80
C GLY A 2 1.09 10.12 -18.65
N GLY A 3 1.65 8.97 -19.02
CA GLY A 3 0.93 7.95 -19.79
C GLY A 3 -0.37 7.54 -19.07
N SER A 4 -1.36 7.07 -19.83
CA SER A 4 -2.65 6.58 -19.30
C SER A 4 -2.45 5.65 -18.10
N SER A 5 -1.46 4.76 -18.17
CA SER A 5 -1.09 3.84 -17.08
C SER A 5 -0.67 4.56 -15.78
N SER A 6 0.10 5.65 -15.85
CA SER A 6 0.54 6.39 -14.65
C SER A 6 -0.64 7.09 -13.95
N ARG A 7 -1.63 7.55 -14.72
CA ARG A 7 -2.86 8.15 -14.16
C ARG A 7 -3.73 7.12 -13.44
N GLU A 8 -3.74 5.89 -13.94
CA GLU A 8 -4.46 4.80 -13.26
C GLU A 8 -3.75 4.33 -11.98
N MET A 9 -2.41 4.29 -11.98
CA MET A 9 -1.63 3.91 -10.80
C MET A 9 -1.80 4.86 -9.62
N MET A 10 -2.00 6.16 -9.88
CA MET A 10 -2.30 7.17 -8.87
C MET A 10 -3.75 7.67 -8.96
N ASN A 11 -4.67 6.78 -9.31
CA ASN A 11 -6.08 7.13 -9.41
C ASN A 11 -6.60 7.63 -8.03
N PRO A 12 -7.17 8.84 -7.92
CA PRO A 12 -7.72 9.37 -6.67
C PRO A 12 -8.79 8.49 -6.04
N TYR A 13 -9.46 7.65 -6.84
CA TYR A 13 -10.50 6.72 -6.39
C TYR A 13 -9.95 5.35 -5.99
N ALA A 14 -8.64 5.10 -6.12
CA ALA A 14 -8.04 3.85 -5.68
C ALA A 14 -7.95 3.79 -4.15
N VAL A 15 -8.19 2.60 -3.59
CA VAL A 15 -8.17 2.38 -2.12
C VAL A 15 -6.85 2.80 -1.50
N ASN A 16 -5.73 2.67 -2.23
CA ASN A 16 -4.38 2.96 -1.73
C ASN A 16 -4.06 4.45 -1.67
N THR A 17 -4.83 5.31 -2.34
CA THR A 17 -4.52 6.74 -2.49
C THR A 17 -4.52 7.53 -1.19
N PRO A 18 -5.45 7.31 -0.24
CA PRO A 18 -5.36 7.95 1.07
C PRO A 18 -4.08 7.58 1.83
N LEU A 19 -3.65 6.30 1.77
CA LEU A 19 -2.41 5.86 2.41
C LEU A 19 -1.16 6.45 1.74
N ILE A 20 -1.18 6.60 0.41
CA ILE A 20 -0.16 7.35 -0.34
C ILE A 20 -0.09 8.80 0.16
N GLY A 21 -1.24 9.46 0.33
CA GLY A 21 -1.33 10.82 0.85
C GLY A 21 -0.75 10.94 2.27
N VAL A 22 -1.04 9.97 3.14
CA VAL A 22 -0.42 9.88 4.47
C VAL A 22 1.10 9.75 4.39
N CYS A 23 1.62 8.88 3.52
CA CYS A 23 3.07 8.71 3.34
C CYS A 23 3.71 9.99 2.80
N PHE A 24 3.06 10.67 1.86
CA PHE A 24 3.55 11.94 1.32
C PHE A 24 3.58 13.04 2.39
N THR A 25 2.54 13.11 3.22
CA THR A 25 2.46 14.05 4.34
C THR A 25 3.53 13.74 5.38
N SER A 26 3.78 12.46 5.67
CA SER A 26 4.86 12.03 6.54
C SER A 26 6.24 12.41 6.00
N LEU A 27 6.41 12.35 4.68
CA LEU A 27 7.62 12.81 4.00
C LEU A 27 7.90 14.29 4.27
N LEU A 28 6.87 15.14 4.23
CA LEU A 28 6.99 16.59 4.44
C LEU A 28 7.21 16.95 5.92
N PHE A 29 6.49 16.32 6.85
CA PHE A 29 6.44 16.77 8.26
C PHE A 29 7.25 15.92 9.24
N ASN A 30 7.50 14.64 8.94
CA ASN A 30 8.23 13.72 9.83
C ASN A 30 9.67 13.46 9.41
N SER A 31 10.06 13.78 8.19
CA SER A 31 11.43 13.53 7.74
C SER A 31 12.47 14.43 8.41
N VAL A 32 12.08 15.56 9.00
CA VAL A 32 12.97 16.45 9.74
C VAL A 32 12.71 16.33 11.24
N GLN A 33 13.61 15.62 11.94
CA GLN A 33 13.57 15.48 13.40
C GLN A 33 14.79 16.17 14.00
N GLY A 34 14.54 17.18 14.84
CA GLY A 34 15.61 17.95 15.50
C GLY A 34 16.53 18.71 14.54
N GLY A 35 16.02 19.16 13.38
CA GLY A 35 16.82 19.87 12.36
C GLY A 35 17.64 18.95 11.46
N THR A 36 17.63 17.63 11.68
CA THR A 36 18.29 16.66 10.80
C THR A 36 17.25 15.90 9.97
N LEU A 37 17.51 15.84 8.66
CA LEU A 37 16.67 15.09 7.73
C LEU A 37 17.04 13.60 7.85
N ARG A 38 16.11 12.79 8.34
CA ARG A 38 16.26 11.34 8.40
C ARG A 38 15.99 10.75 7.02
N SER A 39 17.07 10.54 6.28
CA SER A 39 17.07 9.87 4.98
C SER A 39 16.33 8.53 5.03
N SER A 40 16.43 7.77 6.13
CA SER A 40 15.68 6.51 6.32
C SER A 40 14.17 6.69 6.22
N ASN A 41 13.60 7.75 6.82
CA ASN A 41 12.16 8.02 6.73
C ASN A 41 11.76 8.45 5.32
N VAL A 42 12.60 9.26 4.66
CA VAL A 42 12.37 9.69 3.28
C VAL A 42 12.30 8.48 2.36
N TYR A 43 13.32 7.63 2.38
CA TYR A 43 13.37 6.45 1.51
C TYR A 43 12.24 5.46 1.80
N ASN A 44 11.90 5.22 3.06
CA ASN A 44 10.80 4.30 3.37
C ASN A 44 9.44 4.85 2.96
N ASN A 45 9.17 6.15 3.11
CA ASN A 45 7.93 6.72 2.59
C ASN A 45 7.89 6.67 1.05
N PHE A 46 9.02 6.93 0.37
CA PHE A 46 9.09 6.76 -1.09
C PHE A 46 8.83 5.32 -1.54
N ILE A 47 9.43 4.34 -0.88
CA ILE A 47 9.23 2.92 -1.17
C ILE A 47 7.76 2.54 -0.95
N LEU A 48 7.13 3.01 0.14
CA LEU A 48 5.72 2.78 0.39
C LEU A 48 4.83 3.40 -0.68
N ILE A 49 5.08 4.66 -1.07
CA ILE A 49 4.33 5.32 -2.14
C ILE A 49 4.44 4.52 -3.45
N TYR A 50 5.65 4.08 -3.80
CA TYR A 50 5.87 3.26 -4.99
C TYR A 50 5.16 1.91 -4.90
N MET A 51 5.27 1.19 -3.78
CA MET A 51 4.60 -0.09 -3.59
C MET A 51 3.08 0.04 -3.67
N LEU A 52 2.51 1.08 -3.07
CA LEU A 52 1.07 1.34 -3.11
C LEU A 52 0.59 1.71 -4.51
N GLY A 53 1.34 2.55 -5.23
CA GLY A 53 1.06 2.87 -6.63
C GLY A 53 1.19 1.65 -7.55
N PHE A 54 2.19 0.80 -7.31
CA PHE A 54 2.37 -0.44 -8.06
C PHE A 54 1.29 -1.47 -7.76
N SER A 55 0.87 -1.59 -6.50
CA SER A 55 -0.29 -2.40 -6.09
C SER A 55 -1.55 -1.99 -6.87
N THR A 56 -1.82 -0.68 -6.96
CA THR A 56 -2.94 -0.16 -7.76
C THR A 56 -2.77 -0.49 -9.25
N GLY A 57 -1.57 -0.28 -9.81
CA GLY A 57 -1.27 -0.58 -11.20
C GLY A 57 -1.41 -2.05 -11.57
N CYS A 58 -1.04 -2.96 -10.66
CA CYS A 58 -1.25 -4.38 -10.84
C CYS A 58 -2.74 -4.72 -10.96
N SER A 59 -3.58 -4.10 -10.12
CA SER A 59 -5.03 -4.34 -10.16
C SER A 59 -5.73 -3.68 -11.36
N THR A 60 -5.35 -2.47 -11.77
CA THR A 60 -6.08 -1.74 -12.84
C THR A 60 -5.47 -1.92 -14.23
N VAL A 61 -4.15 -1.81 -14.37
CA VAL A 61 -3.46 -1.76 -15.67
C VAL A 61 -3.06 -3.16 -16.13
N LEU A 62 -2.40 -3.91 -15.25
CA LEU A 62 -1.87 -5.24 -15.57
C LEU A 62 -2.94 -6.35 -15.48
N GLN A 63 -4.13 -6.03 -14.94
CA GLN A 63 -5.21 -6.99 -14.70
C GLN A 63 -4.74 -8.24 -13.92
N GLN A 64 -3.82 -8.03 -12.97
CA GLN A 64 -3.29 -9.05 -12.07
C GLN A 64 -3.64 -8.70 -10.62
N PRO A 65 -4.92 -8.84 -10.22
CA PRO A 65 -5.41 -8.40 -8.92
C PRO A 65 -4.76 -9.15 -7.75
N ILE A 66 -4.37 -10.42 -7.93
CA ILE A 66 -3.65 -11.20 -6.91
C ILE A 66 -2.31 -10.55 -6.55
N TRP A 67 -1.54 -10.12 -7.55
CA TRP A 67 -0.27 -9.42 -7.31
C TRP A 67 -0.49 -8.05 -6.69
N GLY A 68 -1.52 -7.33 -7.14
CA GLY A 68 -1.94 -6.07 -6.55
C GLY A 68 -2.26 -6.20 -5.06
N ALA A 69 -3.05 -7.22 -4.69
CA ALA A 69 -3.44 -7.50 -3.32
C ALA A 69 -2.23 -7.90 -2.44
N LYS A 70 -1.33 -8.76 -2.95
CA LYS A 70 -0.09 -9.14 -2.23
C LYS A 70 0.80 -7.93 -1.95
N LEU A 71 1.01 -7.07 -2.94
CA LEU A 71 1.82 -5.85 -2.77
C LEU A 71 1.15 -4.85 -1.83
N GLY A 72 -0.17 -4.71 -1.90
CA GLY A 72 -0.93 -3.85 -1.00
C GLY A 72 -0.89 -4.33 0.46
N LEU A 73 -0.97 -5.65 0.66
CA LEU A 73 -0.83 -6.28 1.97
C LEU A 73 0.59 -6.08 2.54
N LEU A 74 1.61 -6.28 1.73
CA LEU A 74 2.99 -6.05 2.15
C LEU A 74 3.25 -4.57 2.49
N ALA A 75 2.76 -3.64 1.67
CA ALA A 75 2.90 -2.20 1.90
C ALA A 75 2.20 -1.77 3.19
N SER A 76 0.97 -2.25 3.42
CA SER A 76 0.22 -1.97 4.65
C SER A 76 0.87 -2.60 5.89
N PHE A 77 1.46 -3.79 5.76
CA PHE A 77 2.27 -4.40 6.81
C PHE A 77 3.49 -3.54 7.17
N ILE A 78 4.25 -3.09 6.17
CA ILE A 78 5.41 -2.20 6.37
C ILE A 78 4.98 -0.86 6.98
N PHE A 79 3.83 -0.30 6.58
CA PHE A 79 3.31 0.92 7.20
C PHE A 79 2.95 0.71 8.68
N THR A 80 2.37 -0.44 9.02
CA THR A 80 1.89 -0.74 10.38
C THR A 80 3.05 -1.00 11.34
N PHE A 81 3.99 -1.86 10.93
CA PHE A 81 5.09 -2.34 11.78
C PHE A 81 6.42 -1.62 11.54
N GLY A 82 6.61 -0.96 10.41
CA GLY A 82 7.85 -0.25 10.06
C GLY A 82 8.36 0.71 11.13
N PRO A 83 7.49 1.45 11.86
CA PRO A 83 7.96 2.29 12.95
C PRO A 83 8.54 1.53 14.15
N ASN A 84 8.07 0.31 14.43
CA ASN A 84 8.65 -0.51 15.50
C ASN A 84 10.10 -0.91 15.19
N VAL A 85 10.44 -1.01 13.90
CA VAL A 85 11.80 -1.27 13.41
C VAL A 85 12.61 0.02 13.23
N ARG A 86 12.07 1.18 13.67
CA ARG A 86 12.63 2.54 13.46
C ARG A 86 12.84 2.89 11.97
N LEU A 87 12.13 2.20 11.07
CA LEU A 87 12.20 2.43 9.63
C LEU A 87 11.29 3.60 9.21
N LEU A 88 10.13 3.74 9.85
CA LEU A 88 9.19 4.83 9.59
C LEU A 88 8.94 5.68 10.84
N TYR A 89 8.92 7.00 10.65
CA TYR A 89 8.50 7.93 11.67
C TYR A 89 7.18 8.56 11.24
N THR A 90 6.09 8.02 11.78
CA THR A 90 4.73 8.57 11.61
C THR A 90 4.16 9.12 12.91
N GLN A 91 4.88 9.01 14.02
CA GLN A 91 4.40 9.36 15.37
C GLN A 91 4.00 10.83 15.55
N ARG A 92 4.52 11.80 14.76
CA ARG A 92 4.00 13.19 14.84
C ARG A 92 2.68 13.38 14.11
N LEU A 93 2.37 12.52 13.14
CA LEU A 93 1.15 12.64 12.34
C LEU A 93 -0.02 11.98 13.07
N PHE A 94 0.21 10.78 13.58
CA PHE A 94 -0.80 10.01 14.28
C PHE A 94 -0.19 9.35 15.51
N PRO A 95 -0.91 9.30 16.64
CA PRO A 95 -0.53 8.44 17.74
C PRO A 95 -0.58 6.97 17.30
N ASP A 96 0.22 6.12 17.94
CA ASP A 96 0.48 4.76 17.45
C ASP A 96 -0.81 3.94 17.26
N TYR A 97 -1.82 4.11 18.12
CA TYR A 97 -3.11 3.41 18.00
C TYR A 97 -3.86 3.74 16.71
N VAL A 98 -3.82 4.99 16.24
CA VAL A 98 -4.44 5.39 14.96
C VAL A 98 -3.69 4.76 13.80
N ARG A 99 -2.36 4.73 13.85
CA ARG A 99 -1.55 4.06 12.82
C ARG A 99 -1.89 2.58 12.73
N TYR A 100 -1.97 1.88 13.86
CA TYR A 100 -2.37 0.48 13.89
C TYR A 100 -3.79 0.28 13.34
N GLY A 101 -4.72 1.18 13.65
CA GLY A 101 -6.07 1.16 13.09
C GLY A 101 -6.08 1.29 11.55
N ILE A 102 -5.39 2.30 11.02
CA ILE A 102 -5.30 2.52 9.56
C ILE A 102 -4.60 1.33 8.91
N GLY A 103 -3.41 0.96 9.39
CA GLY A 103 -2.62 -0.11 8.82
C GLY A 103 -3.32 -1.47 8.88
N GLY A 104 -3.99 -1.76 9.99
CA GLY A 104 -4.82 -2.95 10.17
C GLY A 104 -6.01 -2.99 9.20
N ALA A 105 -6.71 -1.88 9.01
CA ALA A 105 -7.82 -1.80 8.04
C ALA A 105 -7.33 -2.10 6.60
N TYR A 106 -6.18 -1.54 6.20
CA TYR A 106 -5.60 -1.80 4.88
C TYR A 106 -5.10 -3.23 4.73
N MET A 107 -4.46 -3.80 5.77
CA MET A 107 -4.05 -5.21 5.74
C MET A 107 -5.26 -6.12 5.57
N THR A 108 -6.32 -5.90 6.34
CA THR A 108 -7.54 -6.71 6.26
C THR A 108 -8.21 -6.59 4.89
N TYR A 109 -8.27 -5.38 4.32
CA TYR A 109 -8.81 -5.17 2.98
C TYR A 109 -8.03 -5.95 1.92
N HIS A 110 -6.70 -5.82 1.90
CA HIS A 110 -5.87 -6.52 0.92
C HIS A 110 -5.83 -8.04 1.15
N ALA A 111 -5.96 -8.50 2.39
CA ALA A 111 -6.08 -9.92 2.71
C ALA A 111 -7.39 -10.51 2.20
N LEU A 112 -8.52 -9.81 2.41
CA LEU A 112 -9.82 -10.19 1.87
C LEU A 112 -9.82 -10.19 0.34
N GLN A 113 -9.19 -9.19 -0.28
CA GLN A 113 -9.11 -9.13 -1.73
C GLN A 113 -8.24 -10.25 -2.30
N TRP A 114 -7.12 -10.56 -1.66
CA TRP A 114 -6.32 -11.73 -2.05
C TRP A 114 -7.13 -13.02 -1.89
N TYR A 115 -7.79 -13.24 -0.74
CA TYR A 115 -8.61 -14.43 -0.52
C TYR A 115 -9.66 -14.58 -1.61
N ARG A 116 -10.43 -13.52 -1.88
CA ARG A 116 -11.46 -13.50 -2.92
C ARG A 116 -10.89 -13.90 -4.28
N GLU A 117 -9.83 -13.24 -4.73
CA GLU A 117 -9.23 -13.51 -6.05
C GLU A 117 -8.62 -14.91 -6.14
N ALA A 118 -8.09 -15.45 -5.04
CA ALA A 118 -7.58 -16.82 -5.00
C ALA A 118 -8.71 -17.85 -5.15
N THR A 119 -9.82 -17.69 -4.40
CA THR A 119 -10.97 -18.60 -4.51
C THR A 119 -11.65 -18.53 -5.87
N TYR A 120 -11.79 -17.34 -6.47
CA TYR A 120 -12.33 -17.23 -7.83
C TYR A 120 -11.46 -17.95 -8.87
N PHE A 121 -10.13 -17.94 -8.67
CA PHE A 121 -9.21 -18.62 -9.59
C PHE A 121 -9.27 -20.15 -9.42
N GLU A 122 -9.45 -20.65 -8.20
CA GLU A 122 -9.65 -22.08 -7.93
C GLU A 122 -10.98 -22.58 -8.51
N ASP A 123 -12.09 -21.88 -8.26
CA ASP A 123 -13.41 -22.24 -8.83
C ASP A 123 -13.39 -22.25 -10.37
N ALA A 124 -12.74 -21.25 -10.98
CA ALA A 124 -12.62 -21.20 -12.45
C ALA A 124 -11.81 -22.38 -13.03
N MET A 125 -10.83 -22.91 -12.29
CA MET A 125 -10.09 -24.11 -12.72
C MET A 125 -10.84 -25.41 -12.48
N GLU A 126 -11.76 -25.47 -11.51
CA GLU A 126 -12.62 -26.64 -11.34
C GLU A 126 -13.64 -26.77 -12.47
N ASP A 127 -14.20 -25.66 -12.95
CA ASP A 127 -15.15 -25.67 -14.07
C ASP A 127 -14.53 -26.09 -15.41
N ASP A 128 -13.25 -25.77 -15.64
CA ASP A 128 -12.54 -26.20 -16.86
C ASP A 128 -12.19 -27.70 -16.87
N LYS A 129 -12.16 -28.35 -15.70
CA LYS A 129 -11.94 -29.82 -15.61
C LYS A 129 -13.19 -30.64 -15.90
N ASN A 130 -14.37 -30.03 -15.92
CA ASN A 130 -15.65 -30.71 -16.14
C ASN A 130 -16.16 -30.60 -17.59
N LYS A 131 -15.33 -30.19 -18.55
CA LYS A 131 -15.60 -30.21 -20.00
C LYS A 131 -14.70 -31.20 -20.72
#